data_AF-A0A146LWM5-F1
#
_entry.id   AF-A0A146LWM5-F1
#
_cell.length_a   1.000
_cell.length_b   1.000
_cell.length_c   1.000
_cell.angle_alpha   90.00
_cell.angle_beta   90.00
_cell.angle_gamma   90.00
#
_symmetry.space_group_name_H-M   'P 1'
#
loop_
_entity.id
_entity.type
_entity.pdbx_description
1 polymer ?
#
loop_
_entity_poly.entity_id
_entity_poly.type
_entity_poly.pdbx_seq_one_letter_code
_entity_poly.pdbx_strand_id
1 'polypeptide(L)'
;MSNEWVVLVTGGTGLVGSAIKEVVKTEKRPNETWVFVGSKEADLCDLNQTKALFSKYKPTHVIHLAAMVGGLFYNMSHNLDFFRKNMQINDNVLSVSHEMGVKKVLSCLSTCIFPDKTSYPIDESMVCSL
;
A
#
# COMPACT_ATOMS: atom_id res chain seq x y z
N MET A 1 -25.84 -0.05 -15.66
CA MET A 1 -25.24 0.86 -14.65
C MET A 1 -23.74 0.61 -14.68
N SER A 2 -22.95 1.53 -15.22
CA SER A 2 -21.50 1.42 -15.22
C SER A 2 -21.01 1.43 -13.77
N ASN A 3 -20.38 0.35 -13.30
CA ASN A 3 -19.68 0.38 -12.01
C ASN A 3 -18.61 1.47 -12.12
N GLU A 4 -18.72 2.53 -11.31
CA GLU A 4 -17.64 3.50 -11.12
C GLU A 4 -16.57 2.90 -10.21
N TRP A 5 -15.32 3.05 -10.61
CA TRP A 5 -14.16 2.55 -9.89
C TRP A 5 -13.49 3.75 -9.25
N VAL A 6 -13.37 3.74 -7.92
CA VAL A 6 -12.56 4.70 -7.20
C VAL A 6 -11.38 3.94 -6.64
N VAL A 7 -10.22 4.14 -7.25
CA VAL A 7 -8.97 3.45 -6.93
C VAL A 7 -8.12 4.37 -6.07
N LEU A 8 -7.99 4.05 -4.79
CA LEU A 8 -7.12 4.76 -3.85
C LEU A 8 -5.73 4.14 -3.86
N VAL A 9 -4.71 4.94 -4.17
CA VAL A 9 -3.30 4.55 -4.18
C VAL A 9 -2.58 5.22 -3.01
N THR A 10 -2.35 4.47 -1.93
CA THR A 10 -1.54 4.95 -0.80
C THR A 10 -0.06 4.88 -1.14
N GLY A 11 0.75 5.81 -0.64
CA GLY A 11 2.16 5.91 -1.07
C GLY A 11 2.28 6.42 -2.51
N GLY A 12 1.25 7.11 -3.01
CA GLY A 12 1.14 7.59 -4.39
C GLY A 12 2.16 8.65 -4.80
N THR A 13 2.90 9.21 -3.84
CA THR A 13 4.01 10.15 -4.07
C THR A 13 5.38 9.44 -4.13
N GLY A 14 5.45 8.14 -3.84
CA GLY A 14 6.68 7.35 -3.93
C GLY A 14 7.00 6.94 -5.38
N LEU A 15 8.10 6.22 -5.56
CA LEU A 15 8.58 5.76 -6.88
C LEU A 15 7.52 4.96 -7.64
N VAL A 16 7.03 3.87 -7.04
CA VAL A 16 6.03 2.98 -7.66
C VAL A 16 4.71 3.72 -7.90
N GLY A 17 4.26 4.51 -6.92
CA GLY A 17 3.05 5.31 -7.05
C GLY A 17 3.11 6.33 -8.20
N SER A 18 4.27 6.96 -8.39
CA SER A 18 4.49 7.89 -9.51
C SER A 18 4.52 7.18 -10.85
N ALA A 19 5.14 6.00 -10.93
CA ALA A 19 5.13 5.19 -12.15
C ALA A 19 3.70 4.77 -12.54
N ILE A 20 2.89 4.30 -11.57
CA ILE A 20 1.47 3.99 -11.81
C ILE A 20 0.72 5.23 -12.29
N LYS A 21 0.99 6.41 -11.70
CA LYS A 21 0.37 7.67 -12.13
C LYS A 21 0.66 7.98 -13.60
N GLU A 22 1.87 7.73 -14.10
CA GLU A 22 2.21 7.92 -15.52
C GLU A 22 1.46 6.93 -16.41
N VAL A 23 1.42 5.64 -16.06
CA VAL A 23 0.68 4.61 -16.83
C VAL A 23 -0.82 4.93 -16.89
N VAL A 24 -1.40 5.37 -15.77
CA VAL A 24 -2.82 5.73 -15.68
C VAL A 24 -3.16 6.93 -16.58
N LYS A 25 -2.24 7.86 -16.83
CA LYS A 25 -2.52 8.97 -17.76
C LYS A 25 -2.81 8.49 -19.18
N THR A 26 -2.15 7.41 -19.61
CA THR A 26 -2.29 6.85 -20.96
C THR A 26 -3.34 5.74 -21.05
N GLU A 27 -3.53 4.97 -19.98
CA GLU A 27 -4.32 3.72 -20.01
C GLU A 27 -5.63 3.76 -19.21
N LYS A 28 -5.95 4.88 -18.53
CA LYS A 28 -7.18 4.96 -17.70
C LYS A 28 -8.44 4.68 -18.51
N ARG A 29 -9.37 3.98 -17.88
CA ARG A 29 -10.72 3.80 -18.43
C ARG A 29 -11.63 4.97 -18.03
N PRO A 30 -12.66 5.30 -18.83
CA PRO A 30 -13.56 6.42 -18.53
C PRO A 30 -14.32 6.32 -17.19
N ASN A 31 -14.51 5.10 -16.67
CA ASN A 31 -15.22 4.82 -15.42
C ASN A 31 -14.30 4.71 -14.19
N GLU A 32 -13.02 5.08 -14.33
CA GLU A 32 -12.03 5.01 -13.26
C GLU A 32 -11.63 6.40 -12.77
N THR A 33 -11.82 6.60 -11.46
CA THR A 33 -11.28 7.74 -10.72
C THR A 33 -10.11 7.27 -9.88
N TRP A 34 -8.94 7.86 -10.11
CA TRP A 34 -7.70 7.50 -9.43
C TRP A 34 -7.30 8.57 -8.43
N VAL A 35 -7.07 8.16 -7.17
CA VAL A 35 -6.69 9.05 -6.08
C VAL A 35 -5.34 8.62 -5.54
N PHE A 36 -4.31 9.46 -5.71
CA PHE A 36 -2.95 9.17 -5.27
C PHE A 36 -2.63 10.00 -4.05
N VAL A 37 -2.41 9.34 -2.91
CA VAL A 37 -2.24 10.01 -1.62
C VAL A 37 -0.85 9.81 -1.05
N GLY A 38 -0.33 10.85 -0.40
CA GLY A 38 0.95 10.83 0.32
C GLY A 38 0.78 11.14 1.81
N SER A 39 1.89 11.13 2.56
CA SER A 39 1.90 11.41 4.01
C SER A 39 1.44 12.81 4.40
N LYS A 40 1.36 13.76 3.46
CA LYS A 40 0.80 15.09 3.69
C LYS A 40 -0.73 15.11 3.77
N GLU A 41 -1.40 14.08 3.24
CA GLU A 41 -2.87 14.00 3.25
C GLU A 41 -3.42 13.25 4.45
N ALA A 42 -2.71 12.20 4.91
CA ALA A 42 -3.05 11.45 6.10
C ALA A 42 -1.81 10.71 6.63
N ASP A 43 -1.65 10.68 7.96
CA ASP A 43 -0.78 9.70 8.61
C ASP A 43 -1.53 8.37 8.73
N LEU A 44 -1.07 7.35 8.01
CA LEU A 44 -1.69 6.02 8.03
C LEU A 44 -1.36 5.23 9.30
N CYS A 45 -0.47 5.71 10.17
CA CYS A 45 -0.32 5.16 11.52
C CYS A 45 -1.49 5.53 12.43
N ASP A 46 -2.20 6.62 12.11
CA ASP A 46 -3.38 7.09 12.83
C ASP A 46 -4.66 6.52 12.20
N LEU A 47 -5.38 5.72 12.98
CA LEU A 47 -6.61 5.07 12.54
C LEU A 47 -7.70 6.09 12.17
N ASN A 48 -7.83 7.18 12.92
CA ASN A 48 -8.85 8.20 12.66
C ASN A 48 -8.56 8.94 11.36
N GLN A 49 -7.30 9.29 11.11
CA GLN A 49 -6.89 9.89 9.83
C GLN A 49 -7.10 8.92 8.67
N THR A 50 -6.80 7.63 8.86
CA THR A 50 -7.07 6.60 7.86
C THR A 50 -8.58 6.48 7.56
N LYS A 51 -9.43 6.44 8.59
CA LYS A 51 -10.90 6.44 8.43
C LYS A 51 -11.40 7.69 7.73
N ALA A 52 -10.88 8.86 8.08
CA ALA A 52 -11.25 10.13 7.45
C ALA A 52 -10.88 10.15 5.96
N LEU A 53 -9.70 9.64 5.60
CA LEU A 53 -9.25 9.51 4.23
C LEU A 53 -10.18 8.59 3.41
N PHE A 54 -10.51 7.42 3.95
CA PHE A 54 -11.42 6.47 3.30
C PHE A 54 -12.85 7.03 3.20
N SER A 55 -13.31 7.76 4.22
CA SER A 55 -14.63 8.39 4.20
C SER A 55 -14.74 9.53 3.18
N LYS A 56 -13.64 10.27 2.98
CA LYS A 56 -13.53 11.34 1.99
C LYS A 56 -13.64 10.82 0.56
N TYR A 57 -12.88 9.77 0.23
CA TYR A 57 -12.78 9.29 -1.15
C TYR A 57 -13.69 8.09 -1.47
N LYS A 58 -14.19 7.37 -0.46
CA LYS A 58 -15.06 6.18 -0.59
C LYS A 58 -14.54 5.19 -1.65
N PRO A 59 -13.31 4.69 -1.51
CA PRO A 59 -12.69 3.86 -2.54
C PRO A 59 -13.45 2.54 -2.72
N THR A 60 -13.56 2.09 -3.97
CA THR A 60 -14.02 0.72 -4.27
C THR A 60 -12.85 -0.25 -4.36
N HIS A 61 -11.64 0.25 -4.65
CA HIS A 61 -10.41 -0.53 -4.75
C HIS A 61 -9.26 0.23 -4.10
N VAL A 62 -8.29 -0.51 -3.54
CA VAL A 62 -7.10 0.07 -2.92
C VAL A 62 -5.84 -0.58 -3.48
N ILE A 63 -4.88 0.24 -3.88
CA ILE A 63 -3.49 -0.16 -4.14
C ILE A 63 -2.65 0.38 -2.99
N HIS A 64 -2.15 -0.53 -2.16
CA HIS A 64 -1.41 -0.19 -0.95
C HIS A 64 0.10 -0.25 -1.18
N LEU A 65 0.72 0.93 -1.34
CA LEU A 65 2.17 1.10 -1.53
C LEU A 65 2.83 1.92 -0.41
N ALA A 66 2.04 2.44 0.53
CA ALA A 66 2.58 3.21 1.64
C ALA A 66 3.33 2.30 2.61
N ALA A 67 4.58 2.65 2.87
CA ALA A 67 5.42 2.00 3.85
C ALA A 67 6.43 3.02 4.41
N MET A 68 6.86 2.81 5.65
CA MET A 68 8.10 3.40 6.13
C MET A 68 9.26 2.66 5.48
N VAL A 69 9.97 3.36 4.60
CA VAL A 69 11.15 2.86 3.87
C VAL A 69 12.37 3.73 4.20
N GLY A 70 13.56 3.17 4.06
CA GLY A 70 14.81 3.90 4.26
C GLY A 70 16.01 3.08 3.81
N GLY A 71 17.19 3.71 3.77
CA GLY A 71 18.43 3.02 3.41
C GLY A 71 18.80 1.93 4.43
N LEU A 72 19.64 0.98 4.01
CA LEU A 72 20.04 -0.19 4.81
C LEU A 72 20.47 0.19 6.24
N PHE A 73 21.38 1.14 6.39
CA PHE A 73 21.87 1.60 7.69
C PHE A 73 20.79 2.26 8.54
N TYR A 74 19.86 2.98 7.91
CA TYR A 74 18.75 3.62 8.60
C TYR A 74 17.73 2.59 9.10
N ASN A 75 17.45 1.57 8.29
CA ASN A 75 16.61 0.43 8.68
C ASN A 75 17.24 -0.32 9.87
N MET A 76 18.53 -0.65 9.79
CA MET A 76 19.23 -1.37 10.88
C MET A 76 19.25 -0.59 12.20
N SER A 77 19.41 0.74 12.15
CA SER A 77 19.43 1.58 13.35
C SER A 77 18.03 1.86 13.94
N HIS A 78 16.95 1.67 13.17
CA HIS A 78 15.57 1.97 13.58
C HIS A 78 14.63 0.78 13.38
N ASN A 79 15.13 -0.45 13.50
CA ASN A 79 14.41 -1.68 13.14
C ASN A 79 13.02 -1.81 13.83
N LEU A 80 12.92 -1.44 15.10
CA LEU A 80 11.68 -1.46 15.86
C LEU A 80 10.66 -0.47 15.31
N ASP A 81 11.09 0.74 14.94
CA ASP A 81 10.20 1.74 14.37
C ASP A 81 9.70 1.31 13.00
N PHE A 82 10.59 0.73 12.17
CA PHE A 82 10.22 0.14 10.89
C PHE A 82 9.15 -0.93 11.07
N PHE A 83 9.35 -1.86 12.01
CA PHE A 83 8.37 -2.91 12.28
C PHE A 83 7.04 -2.34 12.75
N ARG A 84 7.05 -1.50 13.80
CA ARG A 84 5.82 -0.97 14.42
C ARG A 84 5.03 -0.10 13.46
N LYS A 85 5.68 0.83 12.76
CA LYS A 85 4.99 1.75 11.83
C LYS A 85 4.44 1.00 10.63
N ASN A 86 5.23 0.12 9.99
CA ASN A 86 4.70 -0.66 8.87
C ASN A 86 3.56 -1.58 9.32
N MET A 87 3.61 -2.13 10.53
CA MET A 87 2.50 -2.92 11.03
C MET A 87 1.24 -2.10 11.25
N GLN A 88 1.35 -0.92 11.86
CA GLN A 88 0.22 -0.01 12.04
C GLN A 88 -0.37 0.47 10.71
N ILE A 89 0.47 0.85 9.76
CA ILE A 89 0.04 1.27 8.41
C ILE A 89 -0.76 0.15 7.73
N ASN A 90 -0.22 -1.07 7.72
CA ASN A 90 -0.87 -2.22 7.09
C ASN A 90 -2.18 -2.57 7.77
N ASP A 91 -2.19 -2.66 9.10
CA ASP A 91 -3.38 -3.02 9.89
C ASP A 91 -4.51 -2.00 9.69
N ASN A 92 -4.20 -0.71 9.81
CA ASN A 92 -5.19 0.36 9.61
C ASN A 92 -5.78 0.33 8.20
N VAL A 93 -4.95 0.21 7.15
CA VAL A 93 -5.43 0.21 5.76
C VAL A 93 -6.30 -1.01 5.49
N LEU A 94 -5.90 -2.21 5.94
CA LEU A 94 -6.67 -3.44 5.73
C LEU A 94 -7.97 -3.44 6.53
N SER A 95 -7.91 -3.06 7.80
CA SER A 95 -9.07 -2.98 8.70
C SER A 95 -10.12 -1.99 8.19
N VAL A 96 -9.70 -0.77 7.83
CA VAL A 96 -10.61 0.25 7.29
C VAL A 96 -11.13 -0.14 5.89
N SER A 97 -10.31 -0.79 5.06
CA SER A 97 -10.77 -1.31 3.77
C SER A 97 -11.91 -2.33 3.95
N HIS A 98 -11.78 -3.23 4.92
CA HIS A 98 -12.81 -4.20 5.25
C HIS A 98 -14.07 -3.53 5.82
N GLU A 99 -13.92 -2.62 6.80
CA GLU A 99 -15.03 -1.86 7.41
C GLU A 99 -15.84 -1.06 6.36
N MET A 100 -15.16 -0.48 5.37
CA MET A 100 -15.76 0.38 4.35
C MET A 100 -16.26 -0.38 3.10
N GLY A 101 -16.14 -1.71 3.08
CA GLY A 101 -16.62 -2.54 1.97
C GLY A 101 -15.82 -2.36 0.66
N VAL A 102 -14.51 -2.12 0.77
CA VAL A 102 -13.61 -2.11 -0.40
C VAL A 102 -13.64 -3.49 -1.06
N LYS A 103 -13.82 -3.52 -2.39
CA LYS A 103 -14.01 -4.76 -3.16
C LYS A 103 -12.72 -5.57 -3.27
N LYS A 104 -11.57 -4.89 -3.38
CA LYS A 104 -10.25 -5.53 -3.50
C LYS A 104 -9.15 -4.60 -3.02
N VAL A 105 -8.20 -5.17 -2.29
CA VAL A 105 -6.95 -4.53 -1.90
C VAL A 105 -5.80 -5.27 -2.59
N LEU A 106 -4.89 -4.52 -3.21
CA LEU A 106 -3.60 -5.00 -3.68
C LEU A 106 -2.52 -4.40 -2.80
N SER A 107 -1.87 -5.23 -1.98
CA SER A 107 -0.73 -4.81 -1.15
C SER A 107 0.59 -5.24 -1.81
N CYS A 108 1.61 -4.39 -1.74
CA CYS A 108 2.92 -4.67 -2.31
C CYS A 108 3.86 -5.27 -1.24
N LEU A 109 4.46 -6.42 -1.57
CA LEU A 109 5.54 -7.03 -0.80
C LEU A 109 6.89 -6.75 -1.47
N SER A 110 7.98 -7.14 -0.81
CA SER A 110 9.33 -7.07 -1.35
C SER A 110 9.93 -8.46 -1.46
N THR A 111 10.87 -8.67 -2.39
CA THR A 111 11.68 -9.90 -2.43
C THR A 111 12.59 -10.05 -1.21
N CYS A 112 12.82 -8.98 -0.45
CA CYS A 112 13.61 -9.04 0.78
C CYS A 112 12.89 -9.73 1.97
N ILE A 113 11.66 -10.22 1.78
CA ILE A 113 10.96 -11.02 2.80
C ILE A 113 11.42 -12.48 2.82
N PHE A 114 12.05 -12.94 1.74
CA PHE A 114 12.49 -14.33 1.62
C PHE A 114 13.73 -14.60 2.47
N PRO A 115 13.95 -15.84 2.93
CA PRO A 115 15.15 -16.22 3.66
C PRO A 115 16.44 -15.89 2.88
N ASP A 116 17.44 -15.39 3.59
CA ASP A 116 18.77 -15.10 3.03
C ASP A 116 19.42 -16.35 2.40
N LYS A 117 19.25 -17.51 3.04
CA LYS A 117 19.71 -18.81 2.54
C LYS A 117 18.54 -19.56 1.90
N THR A 118 18.41 -19.46 0.58
CA THR A 118 17.39 -20.17 -0.19
C THR A 118 17.93 -20.69 -1.53
N SER A 119 17.19 -21.58 -2.20
CA SER A 119 17.50 -22.07 -3.54
C SER A 119 16.87 -21.19 -4.63
N TYR A 120 17.54 -21.09 -5.78
CA TYR A 120 17.03 -20.37 -6.94
C TYR A 120 16.49 -21.31 -8.02
N PRO A 121 15.42 -20.95 -8.75
CA PRO A 121 14.64 -19.71 -8.61
C PRO A 121 13.79 -19.70 -7.33
N ILE A 122 13.57 -18.50 -6.77
CA ILE A 122 12.70 -18.32 -5.60
C ILE A 122 11.24 -18.33 -6.06
N ASP A 123 10.37 -19.02 -5.34
CA ASP A 123 8.92 -19.00 -5.52
C ASP A 123 8.19 -18.62 -4.21
N GLU A 124 6.89 -18.31 -4.31
CA GLU A 124 6.07 -17.82 -3.20
C GLU A 124 5.92 -18.82 -2.04
N SER A 125 6.16 -20.12 -2.24
CA SER A 125 6.10 -21.11 -1.16
C SER A 125 7.26 -20.98 -0.16
N MET A 126 8.32 -20.26 -0.53
CA MET A 126 9.55 -20.12 0.25
C MET A 126 9.53 -18.97 1.29
N VAL A 127 8.42 -18.24 1.46
CA VAL A 127 8.32 -17.11 2.40
C VAL A 127 8.39 -17.56 3.87
N CYS A 128 7.89 -18.76 4.16
CA CYS A 128 7.78 -19.31 5.53
C CYS A 128 8.32 -20.75 5.61
N SER A 129 9.36 -21.10 4.86
CA SER A 129 10.07 -22.36 5.06
C SER A 129 10.89 -22.26 6.37
N LEU A 130 10.22 -22.60 7.48
CA LEU A 130 10.83 -22.92 8.77
C LEU A 130 11.61 -24.24 8.70
#